data_AF-A0A7S4FNP6-F1
#
_entry.id   AF-A0A7S4FNP6-F1
#
_cell.length_a   1.000
_cell.length_b   1.000
_cell.length_c   1.000
_cell.angle_alpha   90.00
_cell.angle_beta   90.00
_cell.angle_gamma   90.00
#
_symmetry.space_group_name_H-M   'P 1'
#
loop_
_entity.id
_entity.type
_entity.pdbx_description
1 polymer ?
#
loop_
_entity_poly.entity_id
_entity_poly.type
_entity_poly.pdbx_seq_one_letter_code
_entity_poly.pdbx_strand_id
1 'polypeptide(L)'
;YFQKMKEFITIPLRFRGTGGADFYRFMPEQNEGGVLTVYQNAEALFSKLSKVKRRFKDWVVLGTVDLDSFVLEHLTTIEDFKCNYNLVKEKEQQLQKLEDVIKVDCITVSTAPIKATVEDHLSRLLDSMQNAIQLSARRDVASIEEF
;
A
#
# COMPACT_ATOMS: atom_id res chain seq x y z
N TYR A 1 -13.72 -4.83 -13.42
CA TYR A 1 -12.87 -5.05 -14.61
C TYR A 1 -13.45 -6.12 -15.54
N PHE A 2 -13.50 -7.39 -15.13
CA PHE A 2 -14.03 -8.48 -15.98
C PHE A 2 -15.47 -8.30 -16.46
N GLN A 3 -16.35 -7.70 -15.66
CA GLN A 3 -17.72 -7.39 -16.10
C GLN A 3 -17.74 -6.42 -17.29
N LYS A 4 -16.90 -5.37 -17.25
CA LYS A 4 -16.76 -4.41 -18.36
C LYS A 4 -16.17 -5.08 -19.60
N MET A 5 -15.18 -5.95 -19.41
CA MET A 5 -14.61 -6.75 -20.50
C MET A 5 -15.66 -7.67 -21.15
N LYS A 6 -16.49 -8.34 -20.34
CA LYS A 6 -17.62 -9.15 -20.82
C LYS A 6 -18.66 -8.30 -21.58
N GLU A 7 -18.99 -7.11 -21.06
CA GLU A 7 -19.86 -6.17 -21.77
C GLU A 7 -19.30 -5.87 -23.17
N PHE A 8 -18.00 -5.59 -23.31
CA PHE A 8 -17.35 -5.35 -24.61
C PHE A 8 -17.38 -6.56 -25.55
N ILE A 9 -17.03 -7.76 -25.06
CA ILE A 9 -17.02 -8.99 -25.88
C ILE A 9 -18.43 -9.35 -26.37
N THR A 10 -19.47 -8.98 -25.62
CA THR A 10 -20.86 -9.27 -25.97
C THR A 10 -21.53 -8.20 -26.85
N ILE A 11 -20.84 -7.12 -27.21
CA ILE A 11 -21.37 -6.08 -28.11
C ILE A 11 -21.85 -6.67 -29.45
N PRO A 12 -21.08 -7.52 -30.15
CA PRO A 12 -21.50 -8.11 -31.44
C PRO A 12 -22.79 -8.95 -31.34
N LEU A 13 -23.07 -9.55 -30.18
CA LEU A 13 -24.27 -10.36 -29.96
C LEU A 13 -25.56 -9.52 -29.87
N ARG A 14 -25.42 -8.24 -29.48
CA ARG A 14 -26.52 -7.29 -29.30
C ARG A 14 -26.62 -6.28 -30.44
N PHE A 15 -25.67 -6.30 -31.36
CA PHE A 15 -25.59 -5.36 -32.46
C PHE A 15 -26.68 -5.64 -33.50
N ARG A 16 -27.53 -4.64 -33.76
CA ARG A 16 -28.51 -4.66 -34.86
C ARG A 16 -28.03 -3.70 -35.95
N GLY A 17 -27.20 -4.21 -36.86
CA GLY A 17 -26.74 -3.48 -38.04
C GLY A 17 -27.69 -3.61 -39.23
N THR A 18 -27.31 -3.01 -40.35
CA THR A 18 -27.97 -3.20 -41.65
C THR A 18 -27.65 -4.58 -42.19
N GLY A 19 -28.55 -5.55 -41.99
CA GLY A 19 -28.35 -6.95 -42.39
C GLY A 19 -28.88 -7.99 -41.38
N GLY A 20 -29.45 -7.57 -40.24
CA GLY A 20 -29.97 -8.48 -39.21
C GLY A 20 -28.94 -8.81 -38.13
N ALA A 21 -29.38 -9.48 -37.06
CA ALA A 21 -28.54 -9.76 -35.88
C ALA A 21 -27.61 -10.99 -36.07
N ASP A 22 -27.90 -11.86 -37.03
CA ASP A 22 -27.28 -13.18 -37.10
C ASP A 22 -25.85 -13.16 -37.65
N PHE A 23 -25.50 -12.19 -38.52
CA PHE A 23 -24.15 -12.05 -39.05
C PHE A 23 -23.11 -11.69 -37.97
N TYR A 24 -23.48 -10.83 -37.03
CA TYR A 24 -22.58 -10.32 -35.99
C TYR A 24 -22.39 -11.28 -34.82
N ARG A 25 -23.29 -12.25 -34.66
CA ARG A 25 -23.27 -13.21 -33.55
C ARG A 25 -22.13 -14.22 -33.63
N PHE A 26 -21.63 -14.53 -34.83
CA PHE A 26 -20.51 -15.44 -35.03
C PHE A 26 -19.14 -14.80 -34.76
N MET A 27 -19.05 -13.47 -34.70
CA MET A 27 -17.77 -12.75 -34.55
C MET A 27 -16.99 -13.08 -33.27
N PRO A 28 -17.63 -13.24 -32.09
CA PRO A 28 -16.91 -13.61 -30.86
C PRO A 28 -16.35 -15.04 -30.92
N GLU A 29 -17.10 -15.98 -31.52
CA GLU A 29 -16.69 -17.38 -31.65
C GLU A 29 -15.53 -17.56 -32.64
N GLN A 30 -15.53 -16.77 -33.73
CA GLN A 30 -14.44 -16.76 -34.71
C GLN A 30 -13.15 -16.12 -34.18
N ASN A 31 -13.23 -15.33 -33.11
CA ASN A 31 -12.10 -14.61 -32.53
C ASN A 31 -11.78 -15.06 -31.09
N GLU A 32 -11.83 -16.37 -30.83
CA GLU A 32 -11.49 -16.97 -29.54
C GLU A 32 -10.07 -16.58 -29.09
N GLY A 33 -9.10 -16.58 -30.01
CA GLY A 33 -7.71 -16.20 -29.72
C GLY A 33 -7.57 -14.75 -29.23
N GLY A 34 -8.36 -13.83 -29.77
CA GLY A 34 -8.41 -12.45 -29.29
C GLY A 34 -8.98 -12.35 -27.88
N VAL A 35 -10.06 -13.09 -27.59
CA VAL A 35 -10.66 -13.16 -26.25
C VAL A 35 -9.66 -13.69 -25.23
N LEU A 36 -8.96 -14.78 -25.55
CA LEU A 36 -7.91 -15.36 -24.69
C LEU A 36 -6.80 -14.34 -24.40
N THR A 37 -6.33 -13.62 -25.42
CA THR A 37 -5.28 -12.61 -25.28
C THR A 37 -5.69 -11.49 -24.32
N VAL A 38 -6.95 -11.03 -24.37
CA VAL A 38 -7.42 -9.98 -23.45
C VAL A 38 -7.49 -10.50 -22.00
N TYR A 39 -7.84 -11.78 -21.79
CA TYR A 39 -7.81 -12.37 -20.44
C TYR A 39 -6.39 -12.51 -19.90
N GLN A 40 -5.43 -12.92 -20.74
CA GLN A 40 -4.02 -12.97 -20.37
C GLN A 40 -3.48 -11.58 -20.02
N ASN A 41 -3.84 -10.55 -20.80
CA ASN A 41 -3.48 -9.17 -20.51
C ASN A 41 -4.10 -8.67 -19.19
N ALA A 42 -5.33 -9.08 -18.89
CA ALA A 42 -5.98 -8.80 -17.62
C ALA A 42 -5.23 -9.44 -16.44
N GLU A 43 -4.80 -10.69 -16.57
CA GLU A 43 -4.02 -11.37 -15.53
C GLU A 43 -2.65 -10.71 -15.33
N ALA A 44 -1.98 -10.34 -16.42
CA ALA A 44 -0.74 -9.57 -16.36
C ALA A 44 -0.93 -8.22 -15.63
N LEU A 45 -2.04 -7.53 -15.89
CA LEU A 45 -2.43 -6.31 -15.19
C LEU A 45 -2.59 -6.54 -13.67
N PHE A 46 -3.32 -7.56 -13.26
CA PHE A 46 -3.49 -7.89 -11.84
C PHE A 46 -2.19 -8.33 -11.17
N SER A 47 -1.29 -8.99 -11.91
CA SER A 47 0.05 -9.33 -11.45
C SER A 47 0.89 -8.06 -11.19
N LYS A 48 0.86 -7.08 -12.11
CA LYS A 48 1.49 -5.76 -11.89
C LYS A 48 0.90 -5.06 -10.67
N LEU A 49 -0.42 -5.02 -10.55
CA LEU A 49 -1.13 -4.41 -9.42
C LEU A 49 -0.75 -5.08 -8.08
N SER A 50 -0.63 -6.40 -8.07
CA SER A 50 -0.20 -7.17 -6.90
C SER A 50 1.23 -6.84 -6.48
N LYS A 51 2.14 -6.60 -7.43
CA LYS A 51 3.51 -6.15 -7.13
C LYS A 51 3.51 -4.76 -6.46
N VAL A 52 2.70 -3.84 -6.96
CA VAL A 52 2.52 -2.51 -6.35
C VAL A 52 1.99 -2.66 -4.92
N LYS A 53 0.96 -3.48 -4.70
CA LYS A 53 0.44 -3.76 -3.35
C LYS A 53 1.52 -4.31 -2.42
N ARG A 54 2.34 -5.26 -2.88
CA ARG A 54 3.43 -5.85 -2.07
C ARG A 54 4.47 -4.81 -1.65
N ARG A 55 4.82 -3.87 -2.54
CA ARG A 55 5.78 -2.79 -2.23
C ARG A 55 5.33 -1.94 -1.03
N PHE A 56 4.03 -1.73 -0.86
CA PHE A 56 3.49 -0.97 0.28
C PHE A 56 3.35 -1.79 1.57
N LYS A 57 3.43 -3.13 1.49
CA LYS A 57 3.31 -4.00 2.67
C LYS A 57 4.39 -3.69 3.70
N ASP A 58 5.62 -3.47 3.25
CA ASP A 58 6.77 -3.19 4.11
C ASP A 58 6.63 -1.87 4.88
N TRP A 59 5.94 -0.89 4.29
CA TRP A 59 5.68 0.40 4.94
C TRP A 59 4.64 0.31 6.06
N VAL A 60 3.73 -0.66 6.00
CA VAL A 60 2.62 -0.79 6.95
C VAL A 60 2.97 -1.73 8.12
N VAL A 61 4.15 -2.37 8.11
CA VAL A 61 4.58 -3.31 9.15
C VAL A 61 4.60 -2.67 10.54
N LEU A 62 4.95 -1.38 10.63
CA LEU A 62 4.97 -0.64 11.90
C LEU A 62 3.61 -0.59 12.60
N GLY A 63 2.50 -0.67 11.85
CA GLY A 63 1.15 -0.71 12.43
C GLY A 63 0.72 -2.08 12.97
N THR A 64 1.56 -3.12 12.85
CA THR A 64 1.23 -4.48 13.31
C THR A 64 1.80 -4.81 14.68
N VAL A 65 2.62 -3.92 15.23
CA VAL A 65 3.33 -4.11 16.50
C VAL A 65 2.84 -3.07 17.49
N ASP A 66 2.76 -3.45 18.77
CA ASP A 66 2.54 -2.50 19.85
C ASP A 66 3.83 -1.67 20.05
N LEU A 67 3.78 -0.41 19.64
CA LEU A 67 4.94 0.48 19.61
C LEU A 67 5.48 0.76 21.02
N ASP A 68 4.59 0.86 22.01
CA ASP A 68 4.96 1.18 23.39
C ASP A 68 5.76 0.04 24.04
N SER A 69 5.28 -1.19 23.91
CA SER A 69 6.01 -2.37 24.39
C SER A 69 7.33 -2.57 23.63
N PHE A 70 7.34 -2.33 22.31
CA PHE A 70 8.53 -2.51 21.49
C PHE A 70 9.66 -1.54 21.85
N VAL A 71 9.32 -0.26 22.07
CA VAL A 71 10.26 0.78 22.50
C VAL A 71 10.86 0.44 23.86
N LEU A 72 10.04 0.03 24.84
CA LEU A 72 10.51 -0.30 26.18
C LEU A 72 11.46 -1.51 26.23
N GLU A 73 11.25 -2.49 25.35
CA GLU A 73 12.09 -3.70 25.31
C GLU A 73 13.43 -3.49 24.58
N HIS A 74 13.46 -2.66 23.54
CA HIS A 74 14.61 -2.58 22.62
C HIS A 74 15.42 -1.28 22.72
N LEU A 75 14.91 -0.23 23.36
CA LEU A 75 15.59 1.06 23.48
C LEU A 75 16.04 1.31 24.92
N THR A 76 17.28 0.93 25.23
CA THR A 76 17.89 1.12 26.55
C THR A 76 18.93 2.25 26.56
N THR A 77 19.56 2.55 25.42
CA THR A 77 20.67 3.52 25.36
C THR A 77 20.26 4.80 24.63
N ILE A 78 20.76 5.95 25.09
CA ILE A 78 20.55 7.26 24.43
C ILE A 78 21.02 7.24 22.96
N GLU A 79 22.04 6.46 22.64
CA GLU A 79 22.54 6.27 21.27
C GLU A 79 21.53 5.54 20.38
N ASP A 80 20.84 4.54 20.92
CA ASP A 80 19.79 3.79 20.22
C ASP A 80 18.60 4.70 19.91
N PHE A 81 18.20 5.54 20.87
CA PHE A 81 17.15 6.54 20.65
C PHE A 81 17.53 7.53 19.55
N LYS A 82 18.77 8.06 19.55
CA LYS A 82 19.25 8.98 18.52
C LYS A 82 19.30 8.33 17.14
N CYS A 83 19.78 7.09 17.05
CA CYS A 83 19.85 6.34 15.79
C CYS A 83 18.45 6.14 15.21
N ASN A 84 17.50 5.68 16.05
CA ASN A 84 16.13 5.45 15.62
C ASN A 84 15.40 6.74 15.24
N TYR A 85 15.64 7.85 15.93
CA TYR A 85 15.07 9.16 15.56
C TYR A 85 15.55 9.62 14.17
N ASN A 86 16.83 9.44 13.87
CA ASN A 86 17.38 9.75 12.55
C ASN A 86 16.79 8.83 11.47
N LEU A 87 16.60 7.54 11.78
CA LEU A 87 16.00 6.57 10.87
C LEU A 87 14.54 6.90 10.57
N VAL A 88 13.75 7.28 11.58
CA VAL A 88 12.36 7.74 11.39
C VAL A 88 12.32 8.96 10.48
N LYS A 89 13.18 9.96 10.71
CA LYS A 89 13.27 11.15 9.87
C LYS A 89 13.65 10.83 8.42
N GLU A 90 14.54 9.88 8.21
CA GLU A 90 14.88 9.41 6.87
C GLU A 90 13.67 8.74 6.19
N LYS A 91 12.90 7.93 6.95
CA LYS A 91 11.69 7.28 6.46
C LYS A 91 10.59 8.28 6.10
N GLU A 92 10.41 9.34 6.89
CA GLU A 92 9.49 10.45 6.55
C GLU A 92 9.87 11.11 5.22
N GLN A 93 11.16 11.41 5.01
CA GLN A 93 11.64 11.97 3.75
C GLN A 93 11.45 11.03 2.57
N GLN A 94 11.65 9.72 2.76
CA GLN A 94 11.38 8.70 1.75
C GLN A 94 9.87 8.61 1.44
N LEU A 95 9.01 8.80 2.45
CA LEU A 95 7.56 8.78 2.31
C LEU A 95 7.03 9.97 1.50
N GLN A 96 7.57 11.16 1.73
CA GLN A 96 7.23 12.35 0.96
C GLN A 96 7.62 12.24 -0.53
N LYS A 97 8.69 11.49 -0.84
CA LYS A 97 9.15 11.24 -2.22
C LYS A 97 8.30 10.24 -2.99
N LEU A 98 7.46 9.45 -2.32
CA LEU A 98 6.56 8.52 -3.01
C LEU A 98 5.51 9.30 -3.81
N GLU A 99 5.03 8.73 -4.91
CA GLU A 99 3.94 9.34 -5.68
C GLU A 99 2.61 9.09 -4.98
N ASP A 100 1.71 10.09 -4.95
CA ASP A 100 0.35 9.98 -4.40
C ASP A 100 -0.60 9.15 -5.27
N VAL A 101 -0.24 9.00 -6.54
CA VAL A 101 -1.07 8.35 -7.55
C VAL A 101 -0.20 7.46 -8.41
N ILE A 102 -0.46 6.16 -8.38
CA ILE A 102 0.21 5.17 -9.24
C ILE A 102 -0.76 4.75 -10.32
N LYS A 103 -0.40 4.99 -11.58
CA LYS A 103 -1.14 4.50 -12.74
C LYS A 103 -0.58 3.15 -13.18
N VAL A 104 -1.42 2.12 -13.13
CA VAL A 104 -1.12 0.78 -13.64
C VAL A 104 -2.05 0.51 -14.82
N ASP A 105 -1.55 0.75 -16.03
CA ASP A 105 -2.28 0.66 -17.30
C ASP A 105 -3.63 1.42 -17.23
N CYS A 106 -4.75 0.70 -17.13
CA CYS A 106 -6.11 1.26 -17.06
C CYS A 106 -6.67 1.43 -15.63
N ILE A 107 -5.83 1.27 -14.60
CA ILE A 107 -6.21 1.43 -13.18
C ILE A 107 -5.36 2.53 -12.56
N THR A 108 -6.01 3.50 -11.93
CA THR A 108 -5.35 4.54 -11.13
C THR A 108 -5.55 4.20 -9.66
N VAL A 109 -4.45 3.97 -8.93
CA VAL A 109 -4.46 3.68 -7.50
C VAL A 109 -3.97 4.92 -6.75
N SER A 110 -4.79 5.43 -5.83
CA SER A 110 -4.36 6.47 -4.89
C SER A 110 -3.62 5.83 -3.71
N THR A 111 -2.41 6.31 -3.43
CA THR A 111 -1.57 5.90 -2.30
C THR A 111 -1.65 6.89 -1.13
N ALA A 112 -2.31 8.03 -1.32
CA ALA A 112 -2.55 9.04 -0.29
C ALA A 112 -3.04 8.48 1.07
N PRO A 113 -4.04 7.57 1.14
CA PRO A 113 -4.49 7.05 2.44
C PRO A 113 -3.42 6.18 3.13
N ILE A 114 -2.60 5.47 2.34
CA ILE A 114 -1.50 4.66 2.88
C ILE A 114 -0.42 5.58 3.45
N LYS A 115 -0.05 6.64 2.74
CA LYS A 115 0.90 7.63 3.23
C LYS A 115 0.47 8.23 4.56
N ALA A 116 -0.78 8.74 4.63
CA ALA A 116 -1.31 9.32 5.85
C ALA A 116 -1.29 8.34 7.04
N THR A 117 -1.59 7.06 6.79
CA THR A 117 -1.55 6.01 7.82
C THR A 117 -0.12 5.73 8.28
N VAL A 118 0.85 5.73 7.37
CA VAL A 118 2.27 5.53 7.72
C VAL A 118 2.82 6.74 8.48
N GLU A 119 2.44 7.97 8.09
CA GLU A 119 2.79 9.19 8.83
C GLU A 119 2.26 9.17 10.26
N ASP A 120 1.01 8.72 10.46
CA ASP A 120 0.43 8.55 11.79
C ASP A 120 1.20 7.51 12.62
N HIS A 121 1.57 6.36 12.03
CA HIS A 121 2.39 5.36 12.73
C HIS A 121 3.79 5.88 13.10
N LEU A 122 4.45 6.65 12.23
CA LEU A 122 5.76 7.24 12.52
C LEU A 122 5.65 8.27 13.65
N SER A 123 4.61 9.11 13.63
CA SER A 123 4.35 10.11 14.69
C SER A 123 4.15 9.43 16.04
N ARG A 124 3.33 8.36 16.09
CA ARG A 124 3.12 7.59 17.32
C ARG A 124 4.38 6.92 17.85
N LEU A 125 5.27 6.44 16.98
CA LEU A 125 6.55 5.88 17.39
C LEU A 125 7.43 6.95 18.05
N LEU A 126 7.46 8.16 17.51
CA LEU A 126 8.21 9.28 18.11
C LEU A 126 7.66 9.66 19.49
N ASP A 127 6.33 9.75 19.62
CA ASP A 127 5.66 10.04 20.89
C ASP A 127 5.96 8.97 21.95
N SER A 128 5.91 7.70 21.56
CA SER A 128 6.24 6.55 22.41
C SER A 128 7.69 6.60 22.90
N MET A 129 8.64 6.87 21.99
CA MET A 129 10.06 7.05 22.34
C MET A 129 10.26 8.22 23.31
N GLN A 130 9.57 9.35 23.10
CA GLN A 130 9.64 10.49 23.99
C GLN A 130 9.11 10.16 25.39
N ASN A 131 8.00 9.43 25.48
CA ASN A 131 7.44 8.97 26.74
C ASN A 131 8.39 8.00 27.47
N ALA A 132 9.01 7.06 26.75
CA ALA A 132 9.96 6.11 27.33
C ALA A 132 11.18 6.82 27.94
N ILE A 133 11.76 7.80 27.23
CA ILE A 133 12.88 8.61 27.76
C ILE A 133 12.45 9.40 29.00
N GLN A 134 11.27 10.03 28.98
CA GLN A 134 10.77 10.78 30.14
C GLN A 134 10.56 9.88 31.36
N LEU A 135 10.04 8.67 31.16
CA LEU A 135 9.87 7.68 32.23
C LEU A 135 11.22 7.22 32.79
N SER A 136 12.20 6.96 31.93
CA SER A 136 13.56 6.60 32.35
C SER A 136 14.19 7.72 33.17
N ALA A 137 14.18 8.96 32.68
CA ALA A 137 14.75 10.10 33.38
C ALA A 137 14.08 10.37 34.74
N ARG A 138 12.75 10.24 34.83
CA ARG A 138 12.03 10.35 36.10
C ARG A 138 12.39 9.24 37.07
N ARG A 139 12.59 8.01 36.59
CA ARG A 139 13.03 6.88 37.41
C ARG A 139 14.43 7.13 37.97
N ASP A 140 15.35 7.65 37.15
CA ASP A 140 16.71 7.99 37.59
C ASP A 140 16.69 9.08 38.67
N VAL A 141 15.88 10.14 38.48
CA VAL A 141 15.71 11.20 39.49
C VAL A 141 15.13 10.66 40.80
N ALA A 142 14.07 9.85 40.72
CA ALA A 142 13.47 9.25 41.91
C ALA A 142 14.45 8.35 42.69
N SER A 143 15.31 7.61 41.96
CA SER A 143 16.35 6.81 42.62
C SER A 143 17.37 7.66 43.37
N ILE A 144 17.71 8.84 42.85
CA ILE A 144 18.64 9.78 43.52
C ILE A 144 17.99 10.42 44.76
N GLU A 145 16.69 10.72 44.72
CA GLU A 145 15.95 11.28 45.86
C GLU A 145 15.76 10.27 47.01
N GLU A 146 15.81 8.97 46.71
CA GLU A 146 15.67 7.89 47.69
C GLU A 146 17.00 7.55 48.42
N PHE A 147 18.14 8.03 47.91
CA PHE A 147 19.49 7.91 48.51
C PHE A 147 19.86 9.13 49.36
#